data_AF-A0A949B1Z1-F1
#
_entry.id   AF-A0A949B1Z1-F1
#
_cell.length_a   1.000
_cell.length_b   1.000
_cell.length_c   1.000
_cell.angle_alpha   90.00
_cell.angle_beta   90.00
_cell.angle_gamma   90.00
#
_symmetry.space_group_name_H-M   'P 1'
#
loop_
_entity.id
_entity.type
_entity.pdbx_description
1 polymer ?
#
loop_
_entity_poly.entity_id
_entity_poly.type
_entity_poly.pdbx_seq_one_letter_code
_entity_poly.pdbx_strand_id
1 'polypeptide(L)'
;MENIKKPVFGIVVFPGTNCEFDCCHALQDILGAECKFIWHNDKSAGGIDAIVLPGGFSYGDYLRSGAVAKFSPIMEYVRKFAEKGKLIIGICNGFQILLEQGMLPGAMLRNNTLKFICKFIHTRVENSGTSFTCNLEKGRIIKIPIRHNEGNYYINEKGLAELEKNNQIILRYCSNDGVVSDEHNPNGAIGNIAGICNKEMNVFGLMPHPEACCENILGSNDGIGIFSSMIRSIIHF
;
A
#
# COMPACT_ATOMS: atom_id res chain seq x y z
N MET A 1 -23.84 23.53 10.91
CA MET A 1 -22.99 22.63 10.11
C MET A 1 -21.60 22.71 10.72
N GLU A 2 -21.24 21.76 11.57
CA GLU A 2 -19.89 21.72 12.13
C GLU A 2 -18.88 21.56 10.98
N ASN A 3 -17.84 22.41 10.98
CA ASN A 3 -16.69 22.26 10.08
C ASN A 3 -15.96 20.98 10.48
N ILE A 4 -16.40 19.83 9.98
CA ILE A 4 -15.66 18.58 10.12
C ILE A 4 -14.34 18.80 9.36
N LYS A 5 -13.25 18.88 10.12
CA LYS A 5 -11.90 19.04 9.55
C LYS A 5 -11.63 17.85 8.63
N LYS A 6 -11.37 18.13 7.36
CA LYS A 6 -11.01 17.10 6.38
C LYS A 6 -9.64 16.52 6.73
N PRO A 7 -9.48 15.18 6.74
CA PRO A 7 -8.16 14.56 6.85
C PRO A 7 -7.23 15.01 5.73
N VAL A 8 -5.98 15.32 6.05
CA VAL A 8 -4.97 15.73 5.07
C VAL A 8 -3.97 14.60 4.82
N PHE A 9 -3.89 14.11 3.60
CA PHE A 9 -2.95 13.07 3.17
C PHE A 9 -1.72 13.68 2.51
N GLY A 10 -0.54 13.31 3.01
CA GLY A 10 0.74 13.62 2.39
C GLY A 10 1.11 12.58 1.34
N ILE A 11 1.20 12.96 0.07
CA ILE A 11 1.61 12.07 -1.03
C ILE A 11 3.07 12.38 -1.36
N VAL A 12 3.98 11.44 -1.09
CA VAL A 12 5.41 11.65 -1.33
C VAL A 12 5.73 11.42 -2.80
N VAL A 13 6.36 12.39 -3.44
CA VAL A 13 6.74 12.36 -4.85
C VAL A 13 8.25 12.19 -4.97
N PHE A 14 8.67 11.04 -5.48
CA PHE A 14 10.06 10.77 -5.87
C PHE A 14 10.24 11.00 -7.37
N PRO A 15 11.47 11.27 -7.84
CA PRO A 15 11.76 11.24 -9.26
C PRO A 15 11.37 9.87 -9.84
N GLY A 16 10.44 9.81 -10.79
CA GLY A 16 9.95 8.55 -11.39
C GLY A 16 8.71 7.94 -10.72
N THR A 17 8.17 8.55 -9.67
CA THR A 17 6.79 8.30 -9.23
C THR A 17 5.81 8.63 -10.37
N ASN A 18 4.73 7.86 -10.53
CA ASN A 18 3.74 8.10 -11.59
C ASN A 18 2.27 7.84 -11.21
N CYS A 19 1.99 7.42 -9.97
CA CYS A 19 0.63 7.19 -9.47
C CYS A 19 0.20 8.24 -8.43
N GLU A 20 0.95 9.33 -8.25
CA GLU A 20 0.67 10.38 -7.25
C GLU A 20 -0.65 11.10 -7.52
N PHE A 21 -0.96 11.35 -8.79
CA PHE A 21 -2.23 12.00 -9.18
C PHE A 21 -3.42 11.06 -9.03
N ASP A 22 -3.26 9.76 -9.34
CA ASP A 22 -4.30 8.75 -9.10
C ASP A 22 -4.63 8.66 -7.61
N CYS A 23 -3.60 8.64 -6.75
CA CYS A 23 -3.79 8.67 -5.30
C CYS A 23 -4.51 9.94 -4.83
N CYS A 24 -4.11 11.10 -5.37
CA CYS A 24 -4.73 12.39 -5.06
C CYS A 24 -6.20 12.41 -5.48
N HIS A 25 -6.50 11.97 -6.69
CA HIS A 25 -7.85 11.88 -7.22
C HIS A 25 -8.75 10.97 -6.37
N ALA A 26 -8.26 9.76 -6.05
CA ALA A 26 -8.98 8.82 -5.20
C ALA A 26 -9.31 9.37 -3.81
N LEU A 27 -8.37 10.08 -3.19
CA LEU A 27 -8.55 10.62 -1.85
C LEU A 27 -9.38 11.91 -1.85
N GLN A 28 -9.09 12.83 -2.77
CA GLN A 28 -9.67 14.17 -2.77
C GLN A 28 -10.99 14.24 -3.53
N ASP A 29 -11.00 13.81 -4.79
CA ASP A 29 -12.15 14.02 -5.67
C ASP A 29 -13.26 12.98 -5.41
N ILE A 30 -12.87 11.74 -5.07
CA ILE A 30 -13.83 10.64 -4.80
C ILE A 30 -14.25 10.61 -3.32
N LEU A 31 -13.30 10.75 -2.39
CA LEU A 31 -13.55 10.55 -0.95
C LEU A 31 -13.59 11.85 -0.12
N GLY A 32 -13.31 13.00 -0.74
CA GLY A 32 -13.48 14.31 -0.11
C GLY A 32 -12.42 14.68 0.93
N ALA A 33 -11.32 13.93 1.04
CA ALA A 33 -10.16 14.29 1.85
C ALA A 33 -9.35 15.43 1.19
N GLU A 34 -8.31 15.89 1.87
CA GLU A 34 -7.34 16.83 1.28
C GLU A 34 -6.03 16.12 0.98
N CYS A 35 -5.35 16.54 -0.10
CA CYS A 35 -4.05 15.99 -0.49
C CYS A 35 -2.98 17.07 -0.56
N LYS A 36 -1.77 16.72 -0.12
CA LYS A 36 -0.59 17.55 -0.20
C LYS A 36 0.56 16.75 -0.80
N PHE A 37 1.05 17.17 -1.95
CA PHE A 37 2.27 16.61 -2.52
C PHE A 37 3.49 17.04 -1.68
N ILE A 38 4.38 16.10 -1.42
CA ILE A 38 5.60 16.28 -0.62
C ILE A 38 6.77 15.86 -1.48
N TRP A 39 7.73 16.76 -1.69
CA TRP A 39 8.87 16.44 -2.53
C TRP A 39 9.87 15.57 -1.75
N HIS A 40 10.46 14.57 -2.41
CA HIS A 40 11.36 13.62 -1.72
C HIS A 40 12.55 14.29 -0.99
N ASN A 41 12.98 15.47 -1.46
CA ASN A 41 14.10 16.20 -0.89
C ASN A 41 13.69 17.10 0.31
N ASP A 42 12.40 17.22 0.60
CA ASP A 42 11.91 17.92 1.78
C ASP A 42 12.27 17.15 3.04
N LYS A 43 12.48 17.86 4.15
CA LYS A 43 12.83 17.25 5.46
C LYS A 43 11.64 17.01 6.37
N SER A 44 10.47 17.55 6.03
CA SER A 44 9.25 17.40 6.81
C SER A 44 8.03 17.78 5.99
N ALA A 45 6.88 17.25 6.40
CA ALA A 45 5.59 17.65 5.87
C ALA A 45 4.67 18.04 7.03
N GLY A 46 4.58 19.32 7.35
CA GLY A 46 3.65 19.80 8.36
C GLY A 46 2.20 19.72 7.88
N GLY A 47 1.28 19.52 8.84
CA GLY A 47 -0.17 19.61 8.64
C GLY A 47 -0.81 18.41 7.93
N ILE A 48 -0.22 17.22 8.03
CA ILE A 48 -0.77 15.98 7.47
C ILE A 48 -1.16 14.98 8.57
N ASP A 49 -2.16 14.16 8.30
CA ASP A 49 -2.71 13.15 9.20
C ASP A 49 -2.28 11.72 8.80
N ALA A 50 -2.01 11.48 7.52
CA ALA A 50 -1.50 10.22 6.98
C ALA A 50 -0.52 10.44 5.81
N ILE A 51 0.28 9.42 5.48
CA ILE A 51 1.21 9.42 4.34
C ILE A 51 0.86 8.33 3.35
N VAL A 52 0.93 8.67 2.06
CA VAL A 52 0.91 7.73 0.93
C VAL A 52 2.29 7.76 0.27
N LEU A 53 2.91 6.59 0.15
CA LEU A 53 4.03 6.34 -0.76
C LEU A 53 3.44 5.68 -2.03
N PRO A 54 3.21 6.45 -3.11
CA PRO A 54 2.54 5.98 -4.31
C PRO A 54 3.38 4.99 -5.12
N GLY A 55 2.72 4.35 -6.09
CA GLY A 55 3.35 3.50 -7.09
C GLY A 55 4.18 4.26 -8.14
N GLY A 56 4.86 3.49 -8.98
CA GLY A 56 5.67 3.99 -10.09
C GLY A 56 7.01 3.29 -10.18
N PHE A 57 8.02 4.01 -10.68
CA PHE A 57 9.38 3.52 -10.86
C PHE A 57 10.34 4.57 -10.27
N SER A 58 10.35 4.73 -8.94
CA SER A 58 11.23 5.71 -8.31
C SER A 58 12.69 5.46 -8.72
N TYR A 59 13.34 6.51 -9.24
CA TYR A 59 14.67 6.46 -9.84
C TYR A 59 14.83 5.43 -10.96
N GLY A 60 13.75 5.12 -11.69
CA GLY A 60 13.72 4.16 -12.78
C GLY A 60 13.98 2.71 -12.36
N ASP A 61 13.95 2.42 -11.05
CA ASP A 61 14.35 1.14 -10.46
C ASP A 61 15.76 0.68 -10.92
N TYR A 62 16.65 1.62 -11.29
CA TYR A 62 17.92 1.31 -11.97
C TYR A 62 18.88 0.39 -11.20
N LEU A 63 18.87 0.45 -9.85
CA LEU A 63 19.66 -0.46 -9.02
C LEU A 63 18.84 -1.68 -8.59
N ARG A 64 17.71 -1.40 -7.94
CA ARG A 64 16.67 -2.33 -7.47
C ARG A 64 15.46 -1.47 -7.09
N SER A 65 14.24 -1.99 -7.25
CA SER A 65 13.05 -1.17 -7.04
C SER A 65 12.99 -0.56 -5.62
N GLY A 66 12.78 0.76 -5.55
CA GLY A 66 12.71 1.51 -4.30
C GLY A 66 14.03 1.71 -3.52
N ALA A 67 15.13 1.08 -3.94
CA ALA A 67 16.37 1.07 -3.17
C ALA A 67 17.08 2.44 -3.10
N VAL A 68 16.91 3.29 -4.11
CA VAL A 68 17.49 4.64 -4.14
C VAL A 68 16.63 5.64 -3.37
N ALA A 69 15.31 5.54 -3.47
CA ALA A 69 14.35 6.42 -2.81
C ALA A 69 14.52 6.45 -1.28
N LYS A 70 14.96 5.32 -0.74
CA LYS A 70 15.33 5.08 0.65
C LYS A 70 16.34 6.09 1.24
N PHE A 71 17.18 6.72 0.40
CA PHE A 71 18.15 7.72 0.83
C PHE A 71 17.61 9.16 0.76
N SER A 72 16.36 9.35 0.34
CA SER A 72 15.76 10.68 0.24
C SER A 72 15.55 11.30 1.62
N PRO A 73 15.84 12.60 1.82
CA PRO A 73 15.68 13.28 3.10
C PRO A 73 14.31 13.12 3.76
N ILE A 74 13.24 13.04 2.97
CA ILE A 74 11.89 12.89 3.51
C ILE A 74 11.70 11.59 4.30
N MET A 75 12.48 10.54 4.00
CA MET A 75 12.30 9.23 4.61
C MET A 75 12.60 9.23 6.12
N GLU A 76 13.47 10.13 6.60
CA GLU A 76 13.67 10.31 8.03
C GLU A 76 12.38 10.81 8.71
N TYR A 77 11.67 11.73 8.06
CA TYR A 77 10.37 12.22 8.52
C TYR A 77 9.32 11.12 8.46
N VAL A 78 9.24 10.35 7.38
CA VAL A 78 8.31 9.21 7.22
C VAL A 78 8.50 8.20 8.36
N ARG A 79 9.75 7.86 8.71
CA ARG A 79 10.04 6.97 9.85
C ARG A 79 9.55 7.54 11.18
N LYS A 80 9.89 8.79 11.49
CA LYS A 80 9.41 9.47 12.71
C LYS A 80 7.88 9.61 12.76
N PHE A 81 7.24 9.71 11.60
CA PHE A 81 5.79 9.75 11.48
C PHE A 81 5.18 8.39 11.87
N ALA A 82 5.75 7.29 11.39
CA ALA A 82 5.36 5.93 11.79
C ALA A 82 5.58 5.68 13.28
N GLU A 83 6.71 6.11 13.86
CA GLU A 83 7.01 5.95 15.30
C GLU A 83 5.98 6.66 16.20
N LYS A 84 5.29 7.68 15.67
CA LYS A 84 4.17 8.36 16.37
C LYS A 84 2.82 7.66 16.21
N GLY A 85 2.80 6.44 15.64
CA GLY A 85 1.58 5.68 15.39
C GLY A 85 0.72 6.22 14.25
N LYS A 86 1.22 7.18 13.46
CA LYS A 86 0.46 7.74 12.33
C LYS A 86 0.42 6.78 11.15
N LEU A 87 -0.62 6.90 10.33
CA LEU A 87 -0.89 5.95 9.24
C LEU A 87 -0.01 6.22 8.02
N ILE A 88 0.58 5.15 7.49
CA ILE A 88 1.36 5.17 6.25
C ILE A 88 0.93 4.01 5.38
N ILE A 89 0.63 4.27 4.11
CA ILE A 89 0.42 3.24 3.10
C ILE A 89 1.46 3.36 1.99
N GLY A 90 2.11 2.26 1.65
CA GLY A 90 3.00 2.15 0.50
C GLY A 90 2.39 1.25 -0.56
N ILE A 91 2.18 1.81 -1.76
CA ILE A 91 1.48 1.15 -2.87
C ILE A 91 2.48 0.78 -3.96
N CYS A 92 2.52 -0.48 -4.38
CA CYS A 92 3.44 -1.04 -5.36
C CYS A 92 4.91 -0.64 -5.07
N ASN A 93 5.42 0.41 -5.71
CA ASN A 93 6.75 0.95 -5.46
C ASN A 93 6.91 1.51 -4.05
N GLY A 94 5.87 2.09 -3.46
CA GLY A 94 5.87 2.49 -2.06
C GLY A 94 6.08 1.31 -1.11
N PHE A 95 5.52 0.13 -1.39
CA PHE A 95 5.76 -1.07 -0.57
C PHE A 95 7.23 -1.50 -0.66
N GLN A 96 7.80 -1.52 -1.87
CA GLN A 96 9.22 -1.81 -2.08
C GLN A 96 10.12 -0.85 -1.27
N ILE A 97 9.80 0.45 -1.27
CA ILE A 97 10.53 1.46 -0.48
C ILE A 97 10.44 1.17 1.02
N LEU A 98 9.26 0.83 1.54
CA LEU A 98 9.07 0.52 2.97
C LEU A 98 9.88 -0.71 3.41
N LEU A 99 10.00 -1.72 2.54
CA LEU A 99 10.84 -2.90 2.79
C LEU A 99 12.33 -2.53 2.79
N GLU A 100 12.77 -1.75 1.80
CA GLU A 100 14.17 -1.28 1.70
C GLU A 100 14.59 -0.39 2.88
N GLN A 101 13.64 0.29 3.51
CA GLN A 101 13.83 1.07 4.72
C GLN A 101 13.80 0.26 6.01
N GLY A 102 13.41 -1.02 5.95
CA GLY A 102 13.21 -1.85 7.13
C GLY A 102 12.00 -1.46 7.98
N MET A 103 11.08 -0.65 7.43
CA MET A 103 9.81 -0.34 8.08
C MET A 103 8.80 -1.49 7.99
N LEU A 104 9.00 -2.37 7.01
CA LEU A 104 8.30 -3.64 6.86
C LEU A 104 9.32 -4.78 6.72
N PRO A 105 9.03 -6.00 7.20
CA PRO A 105 9.92 -7.14 7.08
C PRO A 105 9.83 -7.79 5.70
N GLY A 106 10.91 -8.45 5.27
CA GLY A 106 10.98 -9.18 4.00
C GLY A 106 11.60 -8.36 2.87
N ALA A 107 11.42 -8.81 1.63
CA ALA A 107 11.95 -8.17 0.43
C ALA A 107 11.04 -8.45 -0.78
N MET A 108 11.22 -7.66 -1.84
CA MET A 108 10.61 -7.93 -3.14
C MET A 108 11.62 -8.57 -4.08
N LEU A 109 11.20 -9.65 -4.73
CA LEU A 109 11.92 -10.32 -5.79
C LEU A 109 11.25 -10.03 -7.14
N ARG A 110 11.94 -10.37 -8.22
CA ARG A 110 11.32 -10.45 -9.55
C ARG A 110 10.17 -11.47 -9.54
N ASN A 111 9.13 -11.15 -10.30
CA ASN A 111 8.03 -12.09 -10.54
C ASN A 111 8.60 -13.43 -11.03
N ASN A 112 8.06 -14.55 -10.55
CA ASN A 112 8.47 -15.90 -10.98
C ASN A 112 8.33 -16.14 -12.50
N THR A 113 7.44 -15.39 -13.17
CA THR A 113 7.26 -15.39 -14.63
C THR A 113 8.33 -14.59 -15.38
N LEU A 114 9.13 -13.79 -14.68
CA LEU A 114 10.14 -12.86 -15.21
C LEU A 114 9.57 -11.80 -16.19
N LYS A 115 8.25 -11.57 -16.16
CA LYS A 115 7.54 -10.60 -17.00
C LYS A 115 6.86 -9.55 -16.14
N PHE A 116 6.70 -8.36 -16.71
CA PHE A 116 5.81 -7.34 -16.17
C PHE A 116 4.36 -7.83 -16.26
N ILE A 117 3.60 -7.66 -15.18
CA ILE A 117 2.21 -8.08 -15.10
C ILE A 117 1.34 -6.83 -14.95
N CYS A 118 0.38 -6.67 -15.86
CA CYS A 118 -0.62 -5.61 -15.86
C CYS A 118 -2.00 -6.23 -16.06
N LYS A 119 -2.74 -6.50 -14.97
CA LYS A 119 -4.08 -7.09 -15.04
C LYS A 119 -4.86 -6.86 -13.74
N PHE A 120 -6.18 -7.01 -13.82
CA PHE A 120 -6.99 -7.19 -12.63
C PHE A 120 -6.78 -8.58 -12.02
N ILE A 121 -6.70 -8.61 -10.69
CA ILE A 121 -6.66 -9.84 -9.89
C ILE A 121 -7.69 -9.75 -8.76
N HIS A 122 -7.88 -10.85 -8.05
CA HIS A 122 -8.66 -10.87 -6.83
C HIS A 122 -7.73 -11.00 -5.63
N THR A 123 -8.03 -10.28 -4.56
CA THR A 123 -7.44 -10.51 -3.25
C THR A 123 -8.52 -10.69 -2.20
N ARG A 124 -8.19 -11.42 -1.14
CA ARG A 124 -9.06 -11.68 0.00
C ARG A 124 -8.54 -10.91 1.22
N VAL A 125 -9.44 -10.23 1.90
CA VAL A 125 -9.17 -9.55 3.18
C VAL A 125 -8.95 -10.59 4.28
N GLU A 126 -7.73 -10.69 4.78
CA GLU A 126 -7.37 -11.62 5.87
C GLU A 126 -7.56 -10.99 7.25
N ASN A 127 -7.31 -9.69 7.36
CA ASN A 127 -7.47 -8.92 8.59
C ASN A 127 -8.25 -7.62 8.31
N SER A 128 -9.47 -7.54 8.84
CA SER A 128 -10.34 -6.35 8.80
C SER A 128 -10.23 -5.48 10.05
N GLY A 129 -9.48 -5.89 11.07
CA GLY A 129 -9.31 -5.16 12.34
C GLY A 129 -8.30 -4.02 12.27
N THR A 130 -7.97 -3.51 11.08
CA THR A 130 -6.90 -2.53 10.87
C THR A 130 -7.44 -1.20 10.39
N SER A 131 -6.68 -0.12 10.61
CA SER A 131 -7.01 1.20 10.08
C SER A 131 -7.03 1.27 8.55
N PHE A 132 -6.58 0.22 7.85
CA PHE A 132 -6.55 0.15 6.38
C PHE A 132 -7.71 -0.68 5.80
N THR A 133 -8.44 -1.43 6.64
CA THR A 133 -9.44 -2.40 6.18
C THR A 133 -10.69 -2.47 7.08
N CYS A 134 -10.87 -1.53 8.02
CA CYS A 134 -12.00 -1.52 8.96
C CYS A 134 -13.39 -1.28 8.34
N ASN A 135 -13.45 -0.81 7.09
CA ASN A 135 -14.69 -0.75 6.30
C ASN A 135 -14.89 -1.98 5.40
N LEU A 136 -14.00 -2.96 5.47
CA LEU A 136 -14.09 -4.21 4.73
C LEU A 136 -14.33 -5.37 5.70
N GLU A 137 -15.07 -6.38 5.27
CA GLU A 137 -15.27 -7.59 6.06
C GLU A 137 -14.10 -8.56 5.87
N LYS A 138 -13.74 -9.31 6.92
CA LYS A 138 -12.80 -10.43 6.77
C LYS A 138 -13.39 -11.46 5.81
N GLY A 139 -12.58 -11.94 4.88
CA GLY A 139 -13.00 -12.85 3.80
C GLY A 139 -13.58 -12.13 2.58
N ARG A 140 -13.81 -10.81 2.64
CA ARG A 140 -14.24 -10.03 1.47
C ARG A 140 -13.22 -10.20 0.35
N ILE A 141 -13.72 -10.49 -0.84
CA ILE A 141 -12.94 -10.54 -2.07
C ILE A 141 -13.02 -9.16 -2.71
N ILE A 142 -11.86 -8.61 -3.08
CA ILE A 142 -11.75 -7.33 -3.78
C ILE A 142 -11.04 -7.54 -5.12
N LYS A 143 -11.56 -6.91 -6.16
CA LYS A 143 -10.98 -6.93 -7.50
C LYS A 143 -10.15 -5.67 -7.71
N ILE A 144 -8.83 -5.83 -7.79
CA ILE A 144 -7.86 -4.74 -7.73
C ILE A 144 -6.74 -4.96 -8.78
N PRO A 145 -6.28 -3.93 -9.49
CA PRO A 145 -5.25 -4.10 -10.52
C PRO A 145 -3.85 -4.21 -9.92
N ILE A 146 -2.97 -4.95 -10.61
CA ILE A 146 -1.52 -5.02 -10.34
C ILE A 146 -0.75 -4.55 -11.58
N ARG A 147 0.38 -3.88 -11.38
CA ARG A 147 1.24 -3.31 -12.45
C ARG A 147 2.72 -3.35 -12.03
N HIS A 148 3.37 -4.51 -12.09
CA HIS A 148 4.75 -4.64 -11.58
C HIS A 148 5.58 -5.73 -12.27
N ASN A 149 6.91 -5.56 -12.23
CA ASN A 149 7.90 -6.60 -12.57
C ASN A 149 8.53 -7.25 -11.32
N GLU A 150 8.57 -6.54 -10.20
CA GLU A 150 9.19 -6.95 -8.93
C GLU A 150 8.15 -6.94 -7.81
N GLY A 151 7.15 -7.82 -7.87
CA GLY A 151 6.09 -7.92 -6.85
C GLY A 151 6.05 -9.24 -6.10
N ASN A 152 7.07 -10.08 -6.29
CA ASN A 152 7.17 -11.36 -5.61
C ASN A 152 7.68 -11.15 -4.19
N TYR A 153 6.75 -10.97 -3.23
CA TYR A 153 7.10 -10.79 -1.84
C TYR A 153 7.73 -12.06 -1.25
N TYR A 154 8.85 -11.89 -0.56
CA TYR A 154 9.57 -12.97 0.08
C TYR A 154 9.95 -12.62 1.51
N ILE A 155 9.81 -13.61 2.39
CA ILE A 155 10.32 -13.62 3.75
C ILE A 155 10.64 -15.07 4.12
N ASN A 156 11.59 -15.29 5.02
CA ASN A 156 11.91 -16.64 5.47
C ASN A 156 10.78 -17.25 6.33
N GLU A 157 10.83 -18.57 6.54
CA GLU A 157 9.79 -19.32 7.26
C GLU A 157 9.50 -18.76 8.66
N LYS A 158 10.55 -18.38 9.40
CA LYS A 158 10.40 -17.77 10.73
C LYS A 158 9.63 -16.45 10.65
N GLY A 159 9.99 -15.59 9.71
CA GLY A 159 9.31 -14.30 9.51
C GLY A 159 7.88 -14.48 9.02
N LEU A 160 7.61 -15.45 8.16
CA LEU A 160 6.24 -15.79 7.75
C LEU A 160 5.39 -16.21 8.96
N ALA A 161 5.91 -17.11 9.80
CA ALA A 161 5.22 -17.55 11.00
C ALA A 161 4.98 -16.39 11.99
N GLU A 162 5.92 -15.44 12.11
CA GLU A 162 5.72 -14.23 12.91
C GLU A 162 4.61 -13.34 12.33
N LEU A 163 4.58 -13.12 11.02
CA LEU A 163 3.53 -12.34 10.36
C LEU A 163 2.14 -12.95 10.58
N GLU A 164 2.02 -14.28 10.46
CA GLU A 164 0.77 -15.00 10.68
C GLU A 164 0.33 -14.94 12.13
N LYS A 165 1.24 -15.20 13.08
CA LYS A 165 0.96 -15.12 14.51
C LYS A 165 0.45 -13.74 14.93
N ASN A 166 1.01 -12.68 14.35
CA ASN A 166 0.66 -11.30 14.69
C ASN A 166 -0.48 -10.73 13.84
N ASN A 167 -1.13 -11.51 12.97
CA ASN A 167 -2.17 -11.05 12.04
C ASN A 167 -1.72 -9.87 11.15
N GLN A 168 -0.45 -9.84 10.76
CA GLN A 168 0.13 -8.77 9.95
C GLN A 168 -0.14 -8.95 8.46
N ILE A 169 -0.70 -10.07 8.02
CA ILE A 169 -1.08 -10.30 6.62
C ILE A 169 -2.47 -9.71 6.42
N ILE A 170 -2.58 -8.72 5.54
CA ILE A 170 -3.82 -7.94 5.35
C ILE A 170 -4.58 -8.45 4.13
N LEU A 171 -3.87 -8.72 3.04
CA LEU A 171 -4.43 -9.19 1.79
C LEU A 171 -3.63 -10.36 1.24
N ARG A 172 -4.33 -11.40 0.78
CA ARG A 172 -3.75 -12.50 -0.01
C ARG A 172 -4.37 -12.55 -1.40
N TYR A 173 -3.58 -12.89 -2.42
CA TYR A 173 -4.08 -13.22 -3.75
C TYR A 173 -4.98 -14.46 -3.67
N CYS A 174 -6.08 -14.43 -4.42
CA CYS A 174 -7.05 -15.51 -4.46
C CYS A 174 -7.76 -15.59 -5.82
N SER A 175 -8.56 -16.63 -5.99
CA SER A 175 -9.57 -16.72 -7.05
C SER A 175 -10.72 -15.72 -6.84
N ASN A 176 -11.62 -15.66 -7.83
CA ASN A 176 -12.87 -14.90 -7.73
C ASN A 176 -13.86 -15.43 -6.69
N ASP A 177 -13.73 -16.67 -6.24
CA ASP A 177 -14.51 -17.29 -5.15
C ASP A 177 -13.73 -17.34 -3.81
N GLY A 178 -12.53 -16.75 -3.75
CA GLY A 178 -11.80 -16.52 -2.51
C GLY A 178 -10.90 -17.67 -2.06
N VAL A 179 -10.66 -18.64 -2.92
CA VAL A 179 -9.68 -19.72 -2.72
C VAL A 179 -8.26 -19.16 -2.85
N VAL A 180 -7.44 -19.39 -1.82
CA VAL A 180 -6.02 -19.00 -1.81
C VAL A 180 -5.19 -20.21 -2.18
N SER A 181 -4.56 -20.16 -3.35
CA SER A 181 -3.72 -21.23 -3.88
C SER A 181 -2.67 -20.64 -4.83
N ASP A 182 -1.60 -21.39 -5.08
CA ASP A 182 -0.52 -20.96 -5.97
C ASP A 182 -0.97 -20.73 -7.42
N GLU A 183 -2.09 -21.33 -7.84
CA GLU A 183 -2.72 -21.08 -9.15
C GLU A 183 -3.16 -19.63 -9.33
N HIS A 184 -3.59 -18.99 -8.23
CA HIS A 184 -4.05 -17.60 -8.24
C HIS A 184 -2.97 -16.61 -7.80
N ASN A 185 -1.74 -17.09 -7.60
CA ASN A 185 -0.58 -16.27 -7.30
C ASN A 185 0.00 -15.68 -8.59
N PRO A 186 -0.17 -14.37 -8.87
CA PRO A 186 0.27 -13.83 -10.14
C PRO A 186 1.80 -13.75 -10.25
N ASN A 187 2.52 -13.68 -9.14
CA ASN A 187 3.91 -13.27 -9.11
C ASN A 187 4.84 -14.20 -8.31
N GLY A 188 4.29 -15.18 -7.61
CA GLY A 188 5.03 -16.15 -6.82
C GLY A 188 5.26 -15.75 -5.37
N ALA A 189 4.58 -14.70 -4.89
CA ALA A 189 4.72 -14.21 -3.52
C ALA A 189 4.47 -15.33 -2.49
N ILE A 190 5.34 -15.43 -1.48
CA ILE A 190 5.21 -16.46 -0.44
C ILE A 190 3.85 -16.35 0.27
N GLY A 191 3.18 -17.49 0.44
CA GLY A 191 1.86 -17.55 1.07
C GLY A 191 0.79 -16.77 0.31
N ASN A 192 0.96 -16.47 -0.98
CA ASN A 192 0.03 -15.64 -1.74
C ASN A 192 -0.13 -14.22 -1.15
N ILE A 193 0.86 -13.69 -0.43
CA ILE A 193 0.75 -12.39 0.23
C ILE A 193 0.74 -11.25 -0.80
N ALA A 194 -0.30 -10.41 -0.75
CA ALA A 194 -0.43 -9.20 -1.55
C ALA A 194 -0.11 -7.92 -0.76
N GLY A 195 -0.30 -7.95 0.56
CA GLY A 195 0.03 -6.82 1.44
C GLY A 195 0.11 -7.18 2.92
N ILE A 196 0.98 -6.47 3.64
CA ILE A 196 1.29 -6.69 5.07
C ILE A 196 1.38 -5.38 5.85
N CYS A 197 1.14 -5.45 7.15
CA CYS A 197 1.39 -4.35 8.09
C CYS A 197 2.64 -4.60 8.96
N ASN A 198 3.18 -3.52 9.54
CA ASN A 198 4.13 -3.61 10.66
C ASN A 198 3.43 -4.13 11.94
N LYS A 199 4.22 -4.38 13.00
CA LYS A 199 3.70 -4.93 14.27
C LYS A 199 2.76 -3.96 14.99
N GLU A 200 2.99 -2.67 14.82
CA GLU A 200 2.18 -1.58 15.40
C GLU A 200 0.91 -1.28 14.56
N MET A 201 0.72 -1.97 13.43
CA MET A 201 -0.47 -1.90 12.57
C MET A 201 -0.79 -0.51 12.00
N ASN A 202 0.23 0.34 11.82
CA ASN A 202 0.10 1.70 11.29
C ASN A 202 0.92 1.96 10.01
N VAL A 203 1.71 1.00 9.54
CA VAL A 203 2.42 1.03 8.27
C VAL A 203 1.97 -0.16 7.43
N PHE A 204 1.35 0.10 6.28
CA PHE A 204 0.80 -0.92 5.39
C PHE A 204 1.49 -0.89 4.03
N GLY A 205 2.05 -2.02 3.63
CA GLY A 205 2.60 -2.24 2.30
C GLY A 205 1.64 -3.06 1.44
N LEU A 206 1.33 -2.60 0.24
CA LEU A 206 0.38 -3.23 -0.67
C LEU A 206 0.92 -3.23 -2.11
N MET A 207 1.00 -4.40 -2.74
CA MET A 207 1.44 -4.48 -4.15
C MET A 207 0.37 -4.07 -5.17
N PRO A 208 -0.90 -4.49 -5.04
CA PRO A 208 -1.99 -3.97 -5.87
C PRO A 208 -2.22 -2.46 -5.73
N HIS A 209 -2.88 -1.86 -6.73
CA HIS A 209 -3.12 -0.43 -6.86
C HIS A 209 -4.57 -0.06 -6.52
N PRO A 210 -4.91 0.21 -5.25
CA PRO A 210 -6.28 0.56 -4.87
C PRO A 210 -6.72 1.90 -5.46
N GLU A 211 -5.80 2.83 -5.69
CA GLU A 211 -6.05 4.14 -6.29
C GLU A 211 -6.54 4.04 -7.73
N ALA A 212 -6.20 2.97 -8.43
CA ALA A 212 -6.59 2.75 -9.82
C ALA A 212 -7.93 2.00 -9.99
N CYS A 213 -8.65 1.75 -8.88
CA CYS A 213 -9.95 1.09 -8.90
C CYS A 213 -10.89 1.69 -7.84
N CYS A 214 -11.04 3.02 -7.86
CA CYS A 214 -12.00 3.73 -7.03
C CYS A 214 -13.28 4.14 -7.78
N GLU A 215 -13.40 3.85 -9.07
CA GLU A 215 -14.58 4.17 -9.87
C GLU A 215 -14.97 3.01 -10.77
N ASN A 216 -16.28 2.74 -10.89
CA ASN A 216 -16.77 1.62 -11.71
C ASN A 216 -16.34 1.72 -13.19
N ILE A 217 -16.17 2.94 -13.71
CA ILE A 217 -15.71 3.16 -15.10
C ILE A 217 -14.28 2.64 -15.33
N LEU A 218 -13.45 2.55 -14.28
CA LEU A 218 -12.10 2.00 -14.33
C LEU A 218 -12.08 0.46 -14.20
N GLY A 219 -13.25 -0.17 -14.05
CA GLY A 219 -13.43 -1.63 -14.04
C GLY A 219 -13.61 -2.26 -12.65
N SER A 220 -13.49 -1.47 -11.58
CA SER A 220 -13.81 -1.83 -10.18
C SER A 220 -13.81 -0.56 -9.31
N ASN A 221 -14.60 -0.54 -8.25
CA ASN A 221 -14.59 0.49 -7.21
C ASN A 221 -14.14 -0.05 -5.83
N ASP A 222 -13.67 -1.30 -5.75
CA ASP A 222 -13.32 -1.95 -4.48
C ASP A 222 -12.15 -1.26 -3.75
N GLY A 223 -11.32 -0.49 -4.46
CA GLY A 223 -10.20 0.28 -3.88
C GLY A 223 -10.65 1.34 -2.88
N ILE A 224 -11.89 1.84 -2.99
CA ILE A 224 -12.51 2.76 -2.02
C ILE A 224 -12.45 2.21 -0.60
N GLY A 225 -12.59 0.89 -0.42
CA GLY A 225 -12.62 0.27 0.90
C GLY A 225 -11.37 0.54 1.72
N ILE A 226 -10.20 0.63 1.07
CA ILE A 226 -8.92 0.86 1.75
C ILE A 226 -8.80 2.32 2.20
N PHE A 227 -8.97 3.27 1.28
CA PHE A 227 -8.83 4.69 1.61
C PHE A 227 -9.94 5.20 2.55
N SER A 228 -11.17 4.73 2.37
CA SER A 228 -12.26 5.07 3.30
C SER A 228 -12.02 4.52 4.70
N SER A 229 -11.37 3.35 4.84
CA SER A 229 -10.96 2.82 6.15
C SER A 229 -9.95 3.75 6.82
N MET A 230 -8.95 4.23 6.07
CA MET A 230 -7.96 5.17 6.60
C MET A 230 -8.61 6.49 7.05
N ILE A 231 -9.50 7.05 6.22
CA ILE A 231 -10.25 8.28 6.53
C ILE A 231 -11.08 8.09 7.80
N ARG A 232 -11.82 6.98 7.90
CA ARG A 232 -12.63 6.65 9.07
C ARG A 232 -11.77 6.60 10.32
N SER A 233 -10.63 5.91 10.26
CA SER A 233 -9.71 5.82 11.39
C SER A 233 -9.19 7.20 11.80
N ILE A 234 -8.80 8.07 10.87
CA ILE A 234 -8.30 9.42 11.19
C ILE A 234 -9.37 10.30 11.86
N ILE A 235 -10.62 10.24 11.40
CA ILE A 235 -11.70 11.10 11.90
C ILE A 235 -12.23 10.63 13.27
N HIS A 236 -12.17 9.33 13.57
CA HIS A 236 -12.70 8.77 14.81
C HIS A 236 -11.65 8.62 15.94
N PHE A 237 -10.45 9.17 15.75
CA PHE A 237 -9.46 9.40 16.82
C PHE A 237 -9.43 10.88 17.21
#